data_AF-A0A3N0IYR0-F1
#
_entry.id   AF-A0A3N0IYR0-F1
#
_cell.length_a   1.000
_cell.length_b   1.000
_cell.length_c   1.000
_cell.angle_alpha   90.00
_cell.angle_beta   90.00
_cell.angle_gamma   90.00
#
_symmetry.space_group_name_H-M   'P 1'
#
loop_
_entity.id
_entity.type
_entity.pdbx_description
1 polymer ?
#
loop_
_entity_poly.entity_id
_entity_poly.type
_entity_poly.pdbx_seq_one_letter_code
_entity_poly.pdbx_strand_id
1 'polypeptide(L)'
;VKLFKRPVTTELLLFVAWAALELGVLGVLHGAGLMGAPFALGLAALAVAVLLASLVCYVRYYRLEAWPAYVAGIIPLAASGAFAVAMTAVLALMFG
;
A
#
# COMPACT_ATOMS: atom_id res chain seq x y z
N VAL A 1 -12.27 -24.95 -3.04
CA VAL A 1 -11.43 -23.76 -3.22
C VAL A 1 -10.48 -23.61 -2.03
N LYS A 2 -9.22 -24.08 -2.12
CA LYS A 2 -8.22 -23.97 -1.04
C LYS A 2 -7.45 -22.64 -1.17
N LEU A 3 -8.14 -21.50 -0.98
CA LEU A 3 -7.49 -20.18 -1.02
C LEU A 3 -6.79 -19.80 0.29
N PHE A 4 -7.21 -20.37 1.44
CA PHE A 4 -6.82 -19.90 2.77
C PHE A 4 -5.92 -20.85 3.58
N LYS A 5 -5.36 -21.90 2.99
CA LYS A 5 -4.42 -22.81 3.70
C LYS A 5 -2.96 -22.33 3.64
N ARG A 6 -2.73 -21.02 3.67
CA ARG A 6 -1.38 -20.45 3.60
C ARG A 6 -0.85 -20.10 4.99
N PRO A 7 0.43 -20.36 5.28
CA PRO A 7 1.07 -19.80 6.46
C PRO A 7 1.09 -18.28 6.34
N VAL A 8 0.78 -17.60 7.45
CA VAL A 8 0.94 -16.14 7.55
C VAL A 8 2.44 -15.85 7.44
N THR A 9 2.86 -15.24 6.34
CA THR A 9 4.26 -14.82 6.14
C THR A 9 4.44 -13.37 6.54
N THR A 10 5.70 -13.00 6.81
CA THR A 10 6.07 -11.62 7.14
C THR A 10 5.62 -10.62 6.09
N GLU A 11 5.64 -10.99 4.81
CA GLU A 11 5.20 -10.14 3.69
C GLU A 11 3.73 -9.70 3.81
N LEU A 12 2.84 -10.63 4.17
CA LEU A 12 1.43 -10.32 4.38
C LEU A 12 1.25 -9.31 5.51
N LEU A 13 1.99 -9.50 6.60
CA LEU A 13 1.99 -8.58 7.74
C LEU A 13 2.51 -7.20 7.34
N LEU A 14 3.58 -7.14 6.53
CA LEU A 14 4.14 -5.88 6.04
C LEU A 14 3.12 -5.10 5.21
N PHE A 15 2.41 -5.74 4.28
CA PHE A 15 1.41 -5.05 3.45
C PHE A 15 0.25 -4.50 4.28
N VAL A 16 -0.29 -5.32 5.19
CA VAL A 16 -1.45 -4.93 6.02
C VAL A 16 -1.05 -3.86 7.03
N ALA A 17 0.09 -4.02 7.71
CA ALA A 17 0.59 -3.04 8.68
C ALA A 17 0.94 -1.71 8.01
N TRP A 18 1.57 -1.74 6.83
CA TRP A 18 1.84 -0.54 6.05
C TRP A 18 0.54 0.18 5.68
N ALA A 19 -0.44 -0.52 5.09
CA ALA A 19 -1.70 0.11 4.71
C ALA A 19 -2.48 0.66 5.91
N ALA A 20 -2.50 -0.05 7.04
CA ALA A 20 -3.12 0.42 8.26
C ALA A 20 -2.43 1.69 8.81
N LEU A 21 -1.10 1.74 8.76
CA LEU A 21 -0.32 2.91 9.17
C LEU A 21 -0.64 4.11 8.27
N GLU A 22 -0.63 3.95 6.95
CA GLU A 22 -0.90 5.06 6.02
C GLU A 22 -2.32 5.61 6.18
N LEU A 23 -3.33 4.74 6.30
CA LEU A 23 -4.70 5.15 6.55
C LEU A 23 -4.85 5.85 7.91
N GLY A 24 -4.11 5.40 8.93
CA GLY A 24 -4.05 6.05 10.24
C GLY A 24 -3.47 7.47 10.15
N VAL A 25 -2.36 7.64 9.45
CA VAL A 25 -1.72 8.95 9.22
C VAL A 25 -2.68 9.90 8.49
N LEU A 26 -3.31 9.43 7.41
CA LEU A 26 -4.30 10.24 6.67
C LEU A 26 -5.51 10.61 7.53
N GLY A 27 -5.99 9.68 8.36
CA GLY A 27 -7.09 9.91 9.31
C GLY A 27 -6.75 10.98 10.34
N VAL A 28 -5.54 10.95 10.91
CA VAL A 28 -5.05 11.98 11.85
C VAL A 28 -4.88 13.32 11.16
N LEU A 29 -4.28 13.37 9.98
CA LEU A 29 -4.09 14.62 9.22
C LEU A 29 -5.43 15.26 8.84
N HIS A 30 -6.41 14.47 8.43
CA HIS A 30 -7.75 14.96 8.13
C HIS A 30 -8.49 15.41 9.39
N GLY A 31 -8.46 14.60 10.46
CA GLY A 31 -9.12 14.92 11.74
C GLY A 31 -8.55 16.15 12.44
N ALA A 32 -7.26 16.43 12.24
CA ALA A 32 -6.60 17.65 12.72
C ALA A 32 -6.89 18.89 11.85
N GLY A 33 -7.67 18.76 10.78
CA GLY A 33 -7.94 19.85 9.83
C GLY A 33 -6.74 20.24 8.96
N LEU A 34 -5.65 19.46 9.02
CA LEU A 34 -4.44 19.73 8.25
C LEU A 34 -4.62 19.31 6.79
N MET A 35 -5.43 18.29 6.50
CA MET A 35 -5.65 17.78 5.15
C MET A 35 -7.11 17.83 4.73
N GLY A 36 -7.38 18.40 3.56
CA GLY A 36 -8.71 18.44 2.97
C GLY A 36 -9.24 17.04 2.61
N ALA A 37 -10.55 16.85 2.76
CA ALA A 37 -11.25 15.60 2.42
C ALA A 37 -10.90 15.01 1.03
N PRO A 38 -10.82 15.79 -0.08
CA PRO A 38 -10.53 15.19 -1.38
C PRO A 38 -9.12 14.60 -1.46
N PHE A 39 -8.11 15.24 -0.85
CA PHE A 39 -6.74 14.73 -0.80
C PHE A 39 -6.62 13.50 0.08
N ALA A 40 -7.25 13.52 1.27
CA ALA A 40 -7.26 12.39 2.18
C ALA A 40 -7.90 11.15 1.54
N LEU A 41 -9.06 11.32 0.86
CA LEU A 41 -9.74 10.23 0.15
C LEU A 41 -8.94 9.71 -1.04
N GLY A 42 -8.31 10.60 -1.81
CA GLY A 42 -7.48 10.21 -2.96
C GLY A 42 -6.27 9.38 -2.54
N LEU A 43 -5.54 9.82 -1.50
CA LEU A 43 -4.41 9.07 -0.94
C LEU A 43 -4.88 7.77 -0.29
N ALA A 44 -5.99 7.77 0.45
CA ALA A 44 -6.53 6.54 1.04
C ALA A 44 -6.90 5.50 -0.04
N ALA A 45 -7.55 5.93 -1.13
CA ALA A 45 -7.87 5.06 -2.25
C ALA A 45 -6.60 4.51 -2.92
N LEU A 46 -5.56 5.33 -3.07
CA LEU A 46 -4.28 4.89 -3.60
C LEU A 46 -3.61 3.84 -2.68
N ALA A 47 -3.58 4.06 -1.37
CA ALA A 47 -3.03 3.11 -0.40
C ALA A 47 -3.76 1.75 -0.46
N VAL A 48 -5.09 1.77 -0.55
CA VAL A 48 -5.90 0.55 -0.72
C VAL A 48 -5.58 -0.14 -2.06
N ALA A 49 -5.41 0.61 -3.15
CA ALA A 49 -5.03 0.04 -4.44
C ALA A 49 -3.67 -0.65 -4.40
N VAL A 50 -2.67 -0.05 -3.72
CA VAL A 50 -1.35 -0.66 -3.50
C VAL A 50 -1.45 -1.94 -2.67
N LEU A 51 -2.26 -1.95 -1.61
CA LEU A 51 -2.52 -3.15 -0.81
C LEU A 51 -3.14 -4.27 -1.65
N LEU A 52 -4.16 -3.96 -2.46
CA LEU A 52 -4.81 -4.94 -3.32
C LEU A 52 -3.86 -5.50 -4.39
N ALA A 53 -3.05 -4.65 -5.01
CA ALA A 53 -2.02 -5.08 -5.95
C ALA A 53 -1.01 -6.02 -5.27
N SER A 54 -0.61 -5.69 -4.04
CA SER A 54 0.30 -6.51 -3.22
C SER A 54 -0.31 -7.87 -2.87
N LEU A 55 -1.59 -7.91 -2.51
CA LEU A 55 -2.31 -9.16 -2.24
C LEU A 55 -2.47 -10.03 -3.49
N VAL A 56 -2.74 -9.43 -4.65
CA VAL A 56 -2.80 -10.15 -5.92
C VAL A 56 -1.44 -10.79 -6.23
N CYS A 57 -0.36 -10.02 -6.11
CA CYS A 57 1.01 -10.52 -6.27
C CYS A 57 1.32 -11.64 -5.28
N TYR A 58 0.97 -11.45 -4.01
CA TYR A 58 1.17 -12.43 -2.93
C TYR A 58 0.47 -13.76 -3.21
N VAL A 59 -0.80 -13.73 -3.61
CA VAL A 59 -1.56 -14.94 -3.94
C VAL A 59 -0.99 -15.61 -5.18
N ARG A 60 -0.58 -14.83 -6.17
CA ARG A 60 -0.04 -15.34 -7.44
C ARG A 60 1.39 -15.89 -7.30
N TYR A 61 2.22 -15.36 -6.40
CA TYR A 61 3.66 -15.66 -6.25
C TYR A 61 4.03 -17.15 -6.40
N TYR A 62 3.34 -18.07 -5.70
CA TYR A 62 3.62 -19.52 -5.76
C TYR A 62 3.16 -20.23 -7.04
N ARG A 63 2.50 -19.53 -7.95
CA ARG A 63 2.07 -20.05 -9.27
C ARG A 63 3.05 -19.65 -10.39
N LEU A 64 4.05 -18.83 -10.10
CA LEU A 64 4.97 -18.28 -11.10
C LEU A 64 6.36 -18.92 -10.97
N GLU A 65 7.02 -19.06 -12.10
CA GLU A 65 8.43 -19.42 -12.20
C GLU A 65 9.32 -18.32 -11.56
N ALA A 66 10.58 -18.64 -11.27
CA ALA A 66 11.46 -17.81 -10.44
C ALA A 66 11.57 -16.33 -10.88
N TRP A 67 11.60 -16.08 -12.19
CA TRP A 67 11.73 -14.73 -12.74
C TRP A 67 10.46 -13.87 -12.60
N PRO A 68 9.27 -14.34 -12.98
CA PRO A 68 8.04 -13.59 -12.73
C PRO A 68 7.64 -13.51 -11.25
N ALA A 69 8.09 -14.42 -10.39
CA ALA A 69 7.94 -14.29 -8.94
C ALA A 69 8.76 -13.11 -8.38
N TYR A 70 9.98 -12.88 -8.89
CA TYR A 70 10.82 -11.73 -8.52
C TYR A 70 10.16 -10.40 -8.90
N VAL A 71 9.64 -10.30 -10.13
CA VAL A 71 8.92 -9.10 -10.60
C VAL A 71 7.66 -8.84 -9.76
N ALA A 72 6.92 -9.90 -9.40
CA ALA A 72 5.75 -9.77 -8.53
C ALA A 72 6.08 -9.24 -7.12
N GLY A 73 7.32 -9.41 -6.64
CA GLY A 73 7.79 -8.81 -5.38
C GLY A 73 8.22 -7.35 -5.52
N ILE A 74 8.78 -6.95 -6.67
CA ILE A 74 9.20 -5.57 -6.95
C ILE A 74 8.00 -4.63 -7.09
N ILE A 75 6.92 -5.08 -7.73
CA ILE A 75 5.74 -4.24 -8.01
C ILE A 75 5.15 -3.63 -6.71
N PRO A 76 4.86 -4.41 -5.66
CA PRO A 76 4.46 -3.89 -4.34
C PRO A 76 5.40 -2.82 -3.79
N LEU A 77 6.71 -3.08 -3.88
CA LEU A 77 7.75 -2.23 -3.30
C LEU A 77 7.87 -0.90 -4.05
N ALA A 78 7.83 -0.94 -5.37
CA ALA A 78 7.82 0.25 -6.22
C ALA A 78 6.52 1.06 -6.01
N ALA A 79 5.38 0.38 -5.86
CA ALA A 79 4.10 1.02 -5.62
C ALA A 79 4.04 1.72 -4.25
N SER A 80 4.56 1.10 -3.18
CA SER A 80 4.68 1.78 -1.88
C SER A 80 5.67 2.95 -1.92
N GLY A 81 6.77 2.84 -2.70
CA GLY A 81 7.69 3.94 -2.91
C GLY A 81 7.04 5.13 -3.63
N ALA A 82 6.28 4.86 -4.69
CA ALA A 82 5.53 5.89 -5.41
C ALA A 82 4.48 6.58 -4.51
N PHE A 83 3.84 5.81 -3.62
CA PHE A 83 2.93 6.37 -2.61
C PHE A 83 3.66 7.33 -1.66
N ALA A 84 4.83 6.96 -1.16
CA ALA A 84 5.62 7.82 -0.28
C ALA A 84 6.04 9.14 -0.96
N VAL A 85 6.40 9.08 -2.24
CA VAL A 85 6.68 10.28 -3.06
C VAL A 85 5.44 11.16 -3.19
N ALA A 86 4.27 10.56 -3.48
CA ALA A 86 3.02 11.30 -3.58
C ALA A 86 2.63 11.97 -2.24
N MET A 87 2.77 11.26 -1.12
CA MET A 87 2.55 11.81 0.22
C MET A 87 3.46 13.02 0.47
N THR A 88 4.76 12.87 0.16
CA THR A 88 5.75 13.94 0.35
C THR A 88 5.43 15.17 -0.52
N ALA A 89 5.03 14.96 -1.77
CA ALA A 89 4.62 16.04 -2.66
C ALA A 89 3.39 16.78 -2.15
N VAL A 90 2.37 16.06 -1.66
CA VAL A 90 1.18 16.65 -1.07
C VAL A 90 1.53 17.46 0.17
N LEU A 91 2.34 16.92 1.08
CA LEU A 91 2.79 17.65 2.26
C LEU A 91 3.60 18.90 1.91
N ALA A 92 4.51 18.81 0.93
CA ALA A 92 5.29 19.95 0.46
C ALA A 92 4.41 21.07 -0.12
N LEU A 93 3.35 20.73 -0.85
CA LEU A 93 2.37 21.70 -1.37
C LEU A 93 1.49 22.31 -0.26
N MET A 94 1.33 21.62 0.86
CA MET A 94 0.51 22.09 1.99
C MET A 94 1.28 23.00 2.95
N PHE A 95 2.59 22.76 3.12
CA PHE A 95 3.42 23.46 4.12
C PHE A 95 4.52 24.37 3.52
N GLY A 96 4.71 24.35 2.20
CA GLY A 96 5.64 25.23 1.48
C GLY A 96 4.95 26.46 0.92
#